data_AF-A0ABD2N7W2-F1
#
_entry.id   AF-A0ABD2N7W2-F1
#
_cell.length_a   1.000
_cell.length_b   1.000
_cell.length_c   1.000
_cell.angle_alpha   90.00
_cell.angle_beta   90.00
_cell.angle_gamma   90.00
#
_symmetry.space_group_name_H-M   'P 1'
#
loop_
_entity.id
_entity.type
_entity.pdbx_description
1 polymer ?
#
loop_
_entity_poly.entity_id
_entity_poly.type
_entity_poly.pdbx_seq_one_letter_code
_entity_poly.pdbx_strand_id
1 'polypeptide(L)'
;MWKELTLNSSTDDTQYRVWDYPIREQYGHILIAINDSNPVADAPEGFRMVNEHIDGDFAFIHDSSEIKYEISRDCNLTEVGEVFAEKPYAVAVQQGSHLQDDLSKA
;
A
#
# COMPACT_ATOMS: atom_id res chain seq x y z
N MET A 1 26.30 -5.14 4.49
CA MET A 1 27.30 -6.03 5.11
C MET A 1 27.12 -7.49 4.68
N TRP A 2 25.97 -8.14 4.88
CA TRP A 2 25.77 -9.56 4.49
C TRP A 2 25.36 -9.76 3.02
N LYS A 3 24.62 -8.82 2.40
CA LYS A 3 24.28 -8.85 0.96
C LYS A 3 25.51 -8.88 0.03
N GLU A 4 26.63 -8.28 0.44
CA GLU A 4 27.86 -8.24 -0.38
C GLU A 4 28.71 -9.52 -0.23
N LEU A 5 28.50 -10.31 0.82
CA LEU A 5 29.23 -11.55 1.06
C LEU A 5 28.75 -12.69 0.13
N THR A 6 27.47 -12.68 -0.26
CA THR A 6 26.87 -13.69 -1.16
C THR A 6 27.13 -13.42 -2.64
N LEU A 7 27.43 -12.17 -3.03
CA LEU A 7 27.68 -11.79 -4.42
C LEU A 7 29.10 -12.11 -4.92
N ASN A 8 30.00 -12.56 -4.03
CA ASN A 8 31.39 -12.91 -4.36
C ASN A 8 31.75 -14.38 -4.07
N SER A 9 30.81 -15.21 -3.58
CA SER A 9 31.09 -16.62 -3.31
C SER A 9 30.89 -17.46 -4.57
N SER A 10 31.96 -17.59 -5.35
CA SER A 10 32.11 -18.74 -6.23
C SER A 10 32.04 -20.01 -5.38
N THR A 11 31.05 -20.86 -5.68
CA THR A 11 30.89 -22.25 -5.22
C THR A 11 30.67 -22.46 -3.71
N ASP A 12 29.41 -22.37 -3.26
CA ASP A 12 28.65 -23.47 -2.62
C ASP A 12 27.38 -22.88 -1.95
N ASP A 13 26.36 -22.61 -2.76
CA ASP A 13 25.09 -21.95 -2.35
C ASP A 13 24.23 -22.81 -1.39
N THR A 14 24.65 -24.03 -1.07
CA THR A 14 23.81 -24.97 -0.30
C THR A 14 23.96 -24.86 1.22
N GLN A 15 25.00 -24.19 1.73
CA GLN A 15 25.29 -24.13 3.17
C GLN A 15 24.62 -22.98 3.92
N TYR A 16 24.06 -21.99 3.22
CA TYR A 16 23.44 -20.83 3.86
C TYR A 16 21.92 -20.87 3.67
N ARG A 17 21.21 -21.51 4.61
CA ARG A 17 19.77 -21.31 4.74
C ARG A 17 19.51 -19.96 5.39
N VAL A 18 19.43 -18.93 4.56
CA VAL A 18 18.94 -17.61 4.96
C VAL A 18 17.43 -17.76 5.19
N TRP A 19 17.01 -17.50 6.43
CA TRP A 19 15.59 -17.37 6.71
C TRP A 19 15.12 -16.05 6.08
N ASP A 20 14.48 -16.14 4.93
CA ASP A 20 13.71 -15.03 4.35
C ASP A 20 12.45 -14.84 5.20
N TYR A 21 12.61 -14.29 6.41
CA TYR A 21 11.45 -13.79 7.15
C TYR A 21 10.79 -12.75 6.24
N PRO A 22 9.50 -12.88 5.92
CA PRO A 22 8.86 -12.09 4.89
C PRO A 22 8.54 -10.68 5.41
N ILE A 23 9.58 -9.94 5.83
CA ILE A 23 9.55 -8.50 5.70
C ILE A 23 9.62 -8.29 4.20
N ARG A 24 8.46 -8.10 3.55
CA ARG A 24 8.45 -7.83 2.11
C ARG A 24 9.25 -6.54 1.91
N GLU A 25 10.51 -6.65 1.46
CA GLU A 25 11.40 -5.51 1.16
C GLU A 25 10.67 -4.47 0.29
N GLN A 26 9.73 -4.94 -0.52
CA GLN A 26 8.75 -4.20 -1.31
C GLN A 26 8.12 -3.01 -0.57
N TYR A 27 7.64 -3.17 0.67
CA TYR A 27 7.01 -2.06 1.40
C TYR A 27 8.03 -1.02 1.87
N GLY A 28 9.28 -1.43 2.11
CA GLY A 28 10.38 -0.51 2.38
C GLY A 28 10.69 0.36 1.17
N HIS A 29 10.73 -0.23 -0.02
CA HIS A 29 10.90 0.51 -1.28
C HIS A 29 9.74 1.48 -1.56
N ILE A 30 8.49 1.04 -1.32
CA ILE A 30 7.32 1.89 -1.45
C ILE A 30 7.39 3.08 -0.47
N LEU A 31 7.78 2.85 0.78
CA LEU A 31 7.91 3.93 1.76
C LEU A 31 8.99 4.94 1.36
N ILE A 32 10.13 4.47 0.85
CA ILE A 32 11.19 5.36 0.33
C ILE A 32 10.63 6.20 -0.83
N ALA A 33 9.92 5.59 -1.78
CA ALA A 33 9.31 6.29 -2.90
C ALA A 33 8.26 7.34 -2.45
N ILE A 34 7.43 7.03 -1.46
CA ILE A 34 6.46 7.97 -0.87
C ILE A 34 7.18 9.16 -0.20
N ASN A 35 8.29 8.89 0.48
CA ASN A 35 9.05 9.92 1.16
C ASN A 35 9.81 10.82 0.18
N ASP A 36 10.21 10.30 -0.98
CA ASP A 36 10.87 11.03 -2.05
C ASP A 36 9.87 11.89 -2.87
N SER A 37 8.65 11.39 -3.12
CA SER A 37 7.63 12.10 -3.90
C SER A 37 6.71 13.01 -3.09
N ASN A 38 6.65 12.80 -1.77
CA ASN A 38 5.79 13.47 -0.81
C ASN A 38 4.28 13.17 -1.01
N PRO A 39 3.50 12.98 0.07
CA PRO A 39 2.05 12.78 -0.05
C PRO A 39 1.32 13.98 -0.64
N VAL A 40 0.25 13.72 -1.39
CA VAL A 40 -0.72 14.73 -1.84
C VAL A 40 -1.58 15.23 -0.68
N ALA A 41 -2.17 16.43 -0.83
CA ALA A 41 -2.97 17.06 0.21
C ALA A 41 -4.33 16.39 0.42
N ASP A 42 -4.97 15.95 -0.66
CA ASP A 42 -6.28 15.32 -0.65
C ASP A 42 -6.39 14.24 -1.75
N ALA A 43 -7.43 13.41 -1.66
CA ALA A 43 -7.66 12.31 -2.61
C ALA A 43 -8.03 12.80 -4.03
N PRO A 44 -8.91 13.81 -4.21
CA PRO A 44 -9.23 14.34 -5.54
C PRO A 44 -8.00 14.83 -6.30
N GLU A 45 -7.06 15.48 -5.63
CA GLU A 45 -5.79 15.90 -6.21
C GLU A 45 -4.95 14.71 -6.67
N GLY A 46 -4.91 13.63 -5.89
CA GLY A 46 -4.24 12.38 -6.28
C GLY A 46 -4.80 11.78 -7.57
N PHE A 47 -6.13 11.70 -7.69
CA PHE A 47 -6.77 11.23 -8.92
C PHE A 47 -6.56 12.17 -10.11
N ARG A 48 -6.57 13.49 -9.88
CA ARG A 48 -6.25 14.49 -10.92
C ARG A 48 -4.82 14.30 -11.44
N MET A 49 -3.85 14.14 -10.54
CA MET A 49 -2.45 13.90 -10.92
C MET A 49 -2.30 12.64 -11.76
N VAL A 50 -2.94 11.52 -11.40
CA VAL A 50 -2.90 10.29 -12.22
C VAL A 50 -3.43 10.54 -13.63
N ASN A 51 -4.52 11.28 -13.77
CA ASN A 51 -5.13 11.56 -15.07
C ASN A 51 -4.28 12.51 -15.93
N GLU A 52 -3.51 13.41 -15.32
CA GLU A 52 -2.59 14.32 -16.01
C GLU A 52 -1.31 13.62 -16.46
N HIS A 53 -0.86 12.61 -15.72
CA HIS A 53 0.37 11.84 -15.97
C HIS A 53 0.07 10.60 -16.83
N ILE A 54 -0.37 10.85 -18.07
CA ILE A 54 -0.78 9.80 -19.03
C ILE A 54 0.39 8.88 -19.43
N ASP A 55 1.62 9.35 -19.29
CA ASP A 55 2.84 8.58 -19.60
C ASP A 55 3.14 7.48 -18.56
N GLY A 56 2.37 7.42 -17.46
CA GLY A 56 2.48 6.38 -16.44
C GLY A 56 3.67 6.54 -15.49
N ASP A 57 4.18 7.76 -15.35
CA ASP A 57 5.27 8.13 -14.44
C ASP A 57 4.80 8.40 -13.00
N PHE A 58 3.48 8.48 -12.77
CA PHE A 58 2.87 8.65 -11.47
C PHE A 58 1.83 7.56 -11.17
N ALA A 59 1.83 7.04 -9.95
CA ALA A 59 0.83 6.13 -9.44
C ALA A 59 0.36 6.57 -8.05
N PHE A 60 -0.96 6.60 -7.85
CA PHE A 60 -1.55 7.02 -6.59
C PHE A 60 -1.90 5.82 -5.71
N ILE A 61 -1.29 5.75 -4.52
CA ILE A 61 -1.59 4.73 -3.52
C ILE A 61 -2.68 5.29 -2.60
N HIS A 62 -3.85 4.64 -2.61
CA HIS A 62 -5.00 5.08 -1.83
C HIS A 62 -5.89 3.93 -1.37
N ASP A 63 -6.93 4.23 -0.59
CA ASP A 63 -7.87 3.24 -0.05
C ASP A 63 -8.58 2.49 -1.19
N SER A 64 -8.61 1.16 -1.09
CA SER A 64 -9.11 0.30 -2.16
C SER A 64 -10.60 0.52 -2.48
N SER A 65 -11.41 0.86 -1.47
CA SER A 65 -12.83 1.19 -1.67
C SER A 65 -13.02 2.47 -2.48
N GLU A 66 -12.20 3.50 -2.23
CA GLU A 66 -12.27 4.79 -2.94
C GLU A 66 -11.77 4.64 -4.38
N ILE A 67 -10.65 3.93 -4.57
CA ILE A 67 -10.14 3.60 -5.91
C ILE A 67 -11.19 2.86 -6.75
N LYS A 68 -11.83 1.82 -6.18
CA LYS A 68 -12.87 1.06 -6.88
C LYS A 68 -14.09 1.92 -7.23
N TYR A 69 -14.45 2.84 -6.35
CA TYR A 69 -15.52 3.80 -6.62
C TYR A 69 -15.13 4.73 -7.78
N GLU A 70 -13.92 5.29 -7.79
CA GLU A 70 -13.48 6.18 -8.87
C GLU A 70 -13.36 5.49 -10.22
N ILE A 71 -12.76 4.29 -10.27
CA ILE A 71 -12.67 3.49 -11.50
C ILE A 71 -14.06 3.13 -12.04
N SER A 72 -15.04 2.92 -11.16
CA SER A 72 -16.42 2.68 -11.61
C SER A 72 -17.07 3.88 -12.31
N ARG A 73 -16.53 5.09 -12.12
CA ARG A 73 -17.01 6.35 -12.72
C ARG A 73 -16.17 6.80 -13.91
N ASP A 74 -14.86 6.57 -13.86
CA ASP A 74 -13.90 6.97 -14.89
C ASP A 74 -13.14 5.76 -15.46
N CYS A 75 -13.41 5.47 -16.74
CA CYS A 75 -12.76 4.37 -17.46
C CYS A 75 -11.29 4.64 -17.82
N ASN A 76 -10.78 5.85 -17.61
CA ASN A 76 -9.36 6.17 -17.85
C ASN A 76 -8.46 5.68 -16.71
N LEU A 77 -9.05 5.37 -15.54
CA LEU A 77 -8.32 4.89 -14.37
C LEU A 77 -8.23 3.37 -14.38
N THR A 78 -7.12 2.83 -13.88
CA THR A 78 -6.91 1.38 -13.74
C THR A 78 -6.31 1.06 -12.37
N GLU A 79 -6.87 0.04 -11.69
CA GLU A 79 -6.34 -0.48 -10.43
C GLU A 79 -5.13 -1.36 -10.71
N VAL A 80 -4.02 -1.14 -10.00
CA VAL A 80 -2.79 -1.93 -10.15
C VAL A 80 -2.45 -2.59 -8.82
N GLY A 81 -2.32 -3.92 -8.84
CA GLY A 81 -1.90 -4.72 -7.68
C GLY A 81 -3.05 -5.28 -6.84
N GLU A 82 -2.71 -5.74 -5.65
CA GLU A 82 -3.65 -6.33 -4.68
C GLU A 82 -3.75 -5.45 -3.42
N VAL A 83 -4.85 -5.61 -2.68
CA VAL A 83 -5.01 -4.95 -1.38
C VAL A 83 -3.98 -5.50 -0.40
N PHE A 84 -3.02 -4.67 -0.01
CA PHE A 84 -1.91 -5.08 0.85
C PHE A 84 -2.18 -4.89 2.35
N ALA A 85 -3.25 -4.18 2.72
CA ALA A 85 -3.67 -3.97 4.10
C ALA A 85 -5.20 -3.86 4.18
N GLU A 86 -5.87 -4.96 4.51
CA GLU A 86 -7.31 -4.94 4.78
C GLU A 86 -7.56 -4.36 6.17
N LYS A 87 -8.17 -3.18 6.23
CA LYS A 87 -8.67 -2.57 7.47
C LYS A 87 -10.16 -2.28 7.30
N PRO A 88 -11.03 -2.85 8.15
CA PRO A 88 -12.46 -2.59 8.05
C PRO A 88 -12.81 -1.17 8.50
N TYR A 89 -13.85 -0.60 7.89
CA TYR A 89 -14.47 0.63 8.39
C TYR A 89 -15.25 0.33 9.67
N ALA A 90 -15.15 1.23 10.65
CA ALA A 90 -15.82 1.10 11.94
C ALA A 90 -16.36 2.45 12.41
N VAL A 91 -17.43 2.42 13.21
CA VAL A 91 -18.00 3.62 13.83
C VAL A 91 -17.41 3.78 15.23
N ALA A 92 -16.74 4.90 15.47
CA ALA A 92 -16.20 5.21 16.79
C ALA A 92 -17.33 5.66 17.74
N VAL A 93 -17.29 5.14 18.96
CA VAL A 93 -18.20 5.53 20.05
C VAL A 93 -17.38 6.06 21.23
N GLN A 94 -18.03 6.84 22.11
CA GLN A 94 -17.39 7.31 23.34
C GLN A 94 -16.99 6.12 24.22
N GLN A 95 -15.83 6.22 24.88
CA GLN A 95 -15.33 5.18 25.77
C GLN A 95 -16.36 4.90 26.89
N GLY A 96 -16.76 3.63 27.04
CA GLY A 96 -17.76 3.21 28.02
C GLY A 96 -19.21 3.45 27.61
N SER A 97 -19.48 3.85 26.37
CA SER A 97 -20.84 4.01 25.87
C SER A 97 -21.54 2.67 25.67
N HIS A 98 -22.80 2.56 26.11
CA HIS A 98 -23.67 1.42 25.82
C HIS A 98 -23.94 1.23 24.32
N LEU A 99 -23.74 2.28 23.51
CA LEU A 99 -23.93 2.24 22.05
C LEU A 99 -22.98 1.28 21.35
N GLN A 100 -21.84 0.91 21.97
CA GLN A 100 -20.91 -0.04 21.37
C GLN A 100 -21.60 -1.37 21.06
N ASP A 101 -22.30 -1.93 22.06
CA ASP A 101 -22.95 -3.24 21.95
C ASP A 101 -24.16 -3.18 21.01
N ASP A 102 -24.93 -2.09 21.08
CA ASP A 102 -26.12 -1.92 20.25
C ASP A 102 -25.75 -1.77 18.78
N LEU A 103 -24.71 -0.99 18.46
CA LEU A 103 -24.23 -0.80 17.08
C LEU A 103 -23.51 -2.03 16.52
N SER A 104 -22.85 -2.81 17.38
CA SER A 104 -22.14 -4.02 16.96
C SER A 104 -23.06 -5.21 16.71
N LYS A 105 -24.30 -5.17 17.24
CA LYS A 105 -25.33 -6.21 17.06
C LYS A 105 -26.35 -5.88 15.97
N ALA A 106 -26.50 -4.61 15.64
CA ALA A 106 -27.39 -4.13 14.57
C ALA A 106 -26.96 -4.67 13.20
#